data_AF-A0A9P5NQA3-F1
#
_entry.id   AF-A0A9P5NQA3-F1
#
_cell.length_a   1.000
_cell.length_b   1.000
_cell.length_c   1.000
_cell.angle_alpha   90.00
_cell.angle_beta   90.00
_cell.angle_gamma   90.00
#
_symmetry.space_group_name_H-M   'P 1'
#
loop_
_entity.id
_entity.type
_entity.pdbx_description
1 polymer ?
#
loop_
_entity_poly.entity_id
_entity_poly.type
_entity_poly.pdbx_seq_one_letter_code
_entity_poly.pdbx_strand_id
1 'polypeptide(L)'
;MLSQGMCIRDIGMIDPHGQFIFRFNIFTPAIDPLHQGCIPNEFEEIQPMLDRSSEIQAIPDYFKPGTVIASKGVNIIRLSEEPLKVSMQSTAHEGVLLFFPEGGSREDLISTS
;
A
#
# COMPACT_ATOMS: atom_id res chain seq x y z
N MET A 1 11.64 13.90 -17.41
CA MET A 1 12.00 13.29 -16.11
C MET A 1 10.71 12.86 -15.47
N LEU A 2 10.57 11.59 -15.09
CA LEU A 2 9.30 10.92 -14.78
C LEU A 2 8.40 11.77 -13.89
N SER A 3 7.50 12.49 -14.56
CA SER A 3 6.41 13.24 -13.98
C SER A 3 5.25 12.27 -13.82
N GLN A 4 5.13 11.55 -12.70
CA GLN A 4 3.90 10.88 -12.25
C GLN A 4 4.15 10.00 -11.02
N GLY A 5 3.40 10.28 -9.95
CA GLY A 5 2.91 9.28 -9.00
C GLY A 5 3.95 8.66 -8.08
N MET A 6 4.03 9.19 -6.85
CA MET A 6 4.57 8.45 -5.70
C MET A 6 4.01 7.04 -5.72
N CYS A 7 4.88 6.03 -5.78
CA CYS A 7 4.41 4.66 -5.63
C CYS A 7 4.04 4.47 -4.16
N ILE A 8 3.01 3.64 -3.91
CA ILE A 8 2.91 2.97 -2.62
C ILE A 8 4.30 2.37 -2.36
N ARG A 9 4.87 2.59 -1.17
CA ARG A 9 6.25 2.25 -0.70
C ARG A 9 7.25 3.41 -0.67
N ASP A 10 7.01 4.50 -1.40
CA ASP A 10 7.92 5.64 -1.37
C ASP A 10 7.73 6.43 -0.07
N ILE A 11 8.82 6.64 0.65
CA ILE A 11 8.88 7.47 1.85
C ILE A 11 9.49 8.81 1.47
N GLY A 12 8.88 9.88 1.94
CA GLY A 12 9.32 11.23 1.67
C GLY A 12 8.62 12.23 2.58
N MET A 13 8.78 13.50 2.27
CA MET A 13 8.12 14.58 3.00
C MET A 13 7.51 15.59 2.04
N ILE A 14 6.46 16.27 2.49
CA ILE A 14 5.88 17.39 1.76
C ILE A 14 6.62 18.66 2.20
N ASP A 15 7.12 19.43 1.24
CA ASP A 15 7.75 20.71 1.51
C ASP A 15 6.71 21.83 1.77
N PRO A 16 7.11 23.03 2.21
CA PRO A 16 6.19 24.14 2.43
C PRO A 16 5.41 24.61 1.18
N HIS A 17 5.83 24.20 -0.02
CA HIS A 17 5.16 24.48 -1.28
C HIS A 17 4.23 23.36 -1.75
N GLY A 18 4.09 22.28 -0.96
CA GLY A 18 3.23 21.15 -1.28
C GLY A 18 3.88 20.11 -2.20
N GLN A 19 5.19 20.20 -2.45
CA GLN A 19 5.91 19.24 -3.27
C GLN A 19 6.36 18.03 -2.44
N PHE A 20 6.16 16.84 -2.98
CA PHE A 20 6.72 15.63 -2.38
C PHE A 20 8.21 15.53 -2.69
N ILE A 21 9.02 15.49 -1.64
CA ILE A 21 10.44 15.22 -1.71
C ILE A 21 10.68 13.77 -1.29
N PHE A 22 11.02 12.93 -2.27
CA PHE A 22 11.40 11.55 -2.05
C PHE A 22 12.61 11.42 -1.11
N ARG A 23 12.66 10.35 -0.32
CA ARG A 23 13.80 9.97 0.53
C ARG A 23 14.29 8.57 0.20
N PHE A 24 13.44 7.56 0.31
CA PHE A 24 13.79 6.17 0.06
C PHE A 24 12.55 5.33 -0.23
N ASN A 25 12.72 4.09 -0.68
CA ASN A 25 11.62 3.16 -0.87
C ASN A 25 11.75 2.03 0.16
N ILE A 26 10.72 1.81 0.97
CA ILE A 26 10.80 0.89 2.11
C ILE A 26 10.91 -0.59 1.68
N PHE A 27 10.66 -0.92 0.42
CA PHE A 27 10.78 -2.29 -0.10
C PHE A 27 12.04 -2.54 -0.92
N THR A 28 12.94 -1.56 -1.04
CA THR A 28 14.25 -1.77 -1.67
C THR A 28 15.34 -2.00 -0.62
N PRO A 29 16.38 -2.79 -0.94
CA PRO A 29 17.53 -3.02 -0.07
C PRO A 29 18.13 -1.73 0.47
N ALA A 30 18.67 -1.75 1.71
CA ALA A 30 19.32 -0.58 2.31
C ALA A 30 20.43 0.00 1.40
N ILE A 31 21.15 -0.88 0.69
CA ILE A 31 22.24 -0.56 -0.23
C ILE A 31 21.79 -0.08 -1.62
N ASP A 32 20.47 0.01 -1.87
CA ASP A 32 19.96 0.40 -3.19
C ASP A 32 20.39 1.84 -3.55
N PRO A 33 20.99 2.08 -4.72
CA PRO A 33 21.39 3.42 -5.16
C PRO A 33 20.24 4.44 -5.19
N LEU A 34 18.99 3.99 -5.31
CA LEU A 34 17.79 4.81 -5.23
C LEU A 34 17.74 5.64 -3.95
N HIS A 35 18.25 5.10 -2.84
CA HIS A 35 18.19 5.73 -1.52
C HIS A 35 19.08 6.95 -1.37
N GLN A 36 20.14 7.09 -2.18
CA GLN A 36 21.06 8.23 -2.15
C GLN A 36 21.56 8.58 -0.73
N GLY A 37 21.71 7.57 0.15
CA GLY A 37 22.12 7.75 1.54
C GLY A 37 21.06 8.40 2.46
N CYS A 38 19.79 8.50 2.03
CA CYS A 38 18.70 9.13 2.77
C CYS A 38 17.84 8.15 3.60
N ILE A 39 18.37 6.96 3.92
CA ILE A 39 17.72 6.00 4.81
C ILE A 39 18.05 6.28 6.29
N PRO A 40 17.18 5.91 7.24
CA PRO A 40 17.53 5.83 8.66
C PRO A 40 18.76 4.93 8.91
N ASN A 41 19.52 5.22 9.97
CA ASN A 41 20.72 4.44 10.31
C ASN A 41 20.40 2.97 10.61
N GLU A 42 19.21 2.73 11.17
CA GLU A 42 18.69 1.42 11.54
C GLU A 42 17.85 0.78 10.43
N PHE A 43 17.85 1.36 9.22
CA PHE A 43 17.15 0.76 8.09
C PHE A 43 17.94 -0.43 7.55
N GLU A 44 17.47 -1.63 7.92
CA GLU A 44 18.04 -2.90 7.51
C GLU A 44 16.94 -3.85 7.02
N GLU A 45 17.34 -4.81 6.19
CA GLU A 45 16.46 -5.90 5.80
C GLU A 45 16.25 -6.84 6.99
N ILE A 46 15.09 -7.50 7.06
CA ILE A 46 14.84 -8.53 8.08
C ILE A 46 15.86 -9.66 7.88
N GLN A 47 16.64 -9.93 8.93
CA GLN A 47 17.65 -10.98 8.97
C GLN A 47 17.40 -11.94 10.16
N PRO A 48 17.43 -13.27 9.95
CA PRO A 48 17.52 -13.93 8.64
C PRO A 48 16.29 -13.64 7.77
N MET A 49 16.40 -13.87 6.45
CA MET A 49 15.23 -13.80 5.57
C MET A 49 14.13 -14.74 6.07
N LEU A 50 12.90 -14.25 6.09
CA LEU A 50 11.74 -15.01 6.53
C LEU A 50 11.54 -16.26 5.64
N ASP A 51 11.36 -17.42 6.27
CA ASP A 51 10.93 -18.64 5.60
C ASP A 51 9.44 -18.54 5.26
N ARG A 52 9.16 -18.28 3.98
CA ARG A 52 7.78 -18.15 3.48
C ARG A 52 6.92 -19.40 3.70
N SER A 53 7.51 -20.57 3.94
CA SER A 53 6.75 -21.82 4.13
C SER A 53 6.29 -22.04 5.58
N SER A 54 7.00 -21.46 6.56
CA SER A 54 6.74 -21.69 7.99
C SER A 54 6.37 -20.41 8.75
N GLU A 55 6.82 -19.24 8.29
CA GLU A 55 6.63 -17.96 8.97
C GLU A 55 5.57 -17.07 8.32
N ILE A 56 5.24 -17.29 7.05
CA ILE A 56 4.26 -16.50 6.30
C ILE A 56 3.05 -17.36 5.92
N GLN A 57 1.86 -16.88 6.27
CA GLN A 57 0.61 -17.44 5.78
C GLN A 57 0.08 -16.59 4.62
N ALA A 58 0.10 -17.15 3.41
CA ALA A 58 -0.52 -16.53 2.25
C ALA A 58 -2.00 -16.91 2.14
N ILE A 59 -2.86 -15.90 1.95
CA ILE A 59 -4.29 -16.03 1.71
C ILE A 59 -4.57 -15.42 0.33
N PRO A 60 -4.55 -16.22 -0.75
CA PRO A 60 -4.55 -15.71 -2.12
C PRO A 60 -5.84 -14.95 -2.49
N ASP A 61 -6.99 -15.38 -1.97
CA ASP A 61 -8.30 -14.82 -2.30
C ASP A 61 -8.91 -14.03 -1.13
N TYR A 62 -8.08 -13.27 -0.40
CA TYR A 62 -8.53 -12.54 0.79
C TYR A 62 -9.59 -11.49 0.45
N PHE A 63 -9.37 -10.72 -0.63
CA PHE A 63 -10.37 -9.84 -1.22
C PHE A 63 -10.86 -10.44 -2.53
N LYS A 64 -12.18 -10.58 -2.66
CA LYS A 64 -12.81 -11.04 -3.90
C LYS A 64 -12.72 -9.96 -4.98
N PRO A 65 -12.73 -10.32 -6.27
CA PRO A 65 -12.94 -9.38 -7.38
C PRO A 65 -14.13 -8.45 -7.12
N GLY A 66 -13.96 -7.18 -7.45
CA GLY A 66 -14.92 -6.11 -7.19
C GLY A 66 -15.03 -5.66 -5.73
N THR A 67 -14.15 -6.09 -4.81
CA THR A 67 -14.17 -5.59 -3.42
C THR A 67 -13.85 -4.09 -3.40
N VAL A 68 -14.60 -3.34 -2.58
CA VAL A 68 -14.36 -1.91 -2.34
C VAL A 68 -14.31 -1.68 -0.84
N ILE A 69 -13.22 -1.09 -0.36
CA ILE A 69 -13.01 -0.71 1.03
C ILE A 69 -13.12 0.80 1.12
N ALA A 70 -13.85 1.29 2.11
CA ALA A 70 -14.03 2.71 2.39
C ALA A 70 -13.60 3.03 3.82
N SER A 71 -13.03 4.22 4.02
CA SER A 71 -12.84 4.79 5.35
C SER A 71 -14.18 5.05 6.02
N LYS A 72 -14.16 5.13 7.36
CA LYS A 72 -15.35 5.48 8.16
C LYS A 72 -15.96 6.80 7.65
N GLY A 73 -17.29 6.82 7.51
CA GLY A 73 -18.03 8.00 7.04
C GLY A 73 -18.22 8.06 5.51
N VAL A 74 -17.59 7.16 4.75
CA VAL A 74 -17.85 7.01 3.32
C VAL A 74 -18.86 5.88 3.11
N ASN A 75 -20.03 6.24 2.59
CA ASN A 75 -21.06 5.31 2.17
C ASN A 75 -20.87 4.97 0.69
N ILE A 76 -20.86 3.67 0.38
CA ILE A 76 -20.75 3.15 -0.98
C ILE A 76 -22.08 2.52 -1.37
N ILE A 77 -22.63 2.93 -2.51
CA ILE A 77 -23.79 2.33 -3.16
C ILE A 77 -23.31 1.62 -4.41
N ARG A 78 -23.49 0.31 -4.49
CA ARG A 78 -23.16 -0.47 -5.69
C ARG A 78 -24.31 -0.40 -6.69
N LEU A 79 -24.02 0.10 -7.88
CA LEU A 79 -24.98 0.27 -8.98
C LEU A 79 -24.95 -0.89 -9.98
N SER A 80 -23.79 -1.55 -10.10
CA SER A 80 -23.56 -2.71 -10.98
C SER A 80 -22.29 -3.44 -10.53
N GLU A 81 -22.25 -4.76 -10.66
CA GLU A 81 -21.05 -5.57 -10.40
C GLU A 81 -20.22 -5.78 -11.69
N GLU A 82 -20.86 -5.83 -12.86
CA GLU A 82 -20.20 -6.09 -14.16
C GLU A 82 -20.68 -5.12 -15.25
N PRO A 83 -19.90 -4.07 -15.58
CA PRO A 83 -18.69 -3.62 -14.89
C PRO A 83 -19.03 -3.05 -13.50
N LEU A 84 -18.03 -3.05 -12.60
CA LEU A 84 -18.19 -2.46 -11.26
C LEU A 84 -18.51 -0.96 -11.38
N LYS A 85 -19.71 -0.58 -10.95
CA LYS A 85 -20.14 0.82 -10.87
C LYS A 85 -20.55 1.12 -9.44
N VAL A 86 -19.96 2.15 -8.85
CA VAL A 86 -20.29 2.61 -7.50
C VAL A 86 -20.64 4.09 -7.49
N SER A 87 -21.60 4.45 -6.63
CA SER A 87 -21.82 5.82 -6.19
C SER A 87 -21.36 5.94 -4.75
N MET A 88 -20.79 7.09 -4.41
CA MET A 88 -20.10 7.28 -3.14
C MET A 88 -20.51 8.62 -2.52
N GLN A 89 -20.77 8.60 -1.22
CA GLN A 89 -21.10 9.79 -0.46
C GLN A 89 -20.33 9.78 0.85
N SER A 90 -19.59 10.84 1.12
CA SER A 90 -18.85 11.01 2.38
C SER A 90 -19.55 12.00 3.29
N THR A 91 -19.61 11.71 4.58
CA THR A 91 -19.94 12.68 5.64
C THR A 91 -18.68 13.23 6.32
N ALA A 92 -17.50 12.71 5.98
CA ALA A 92 -16.21 13.16 6.49
C ALA A 92 -15.54 14.13 5.50
N HIS A 93 -14.73 15.06 6.04
CA HIS A 93 -13.92 16.00 5.25
C HIS A 93 -12.83 15.31 4.41
N GLU A 94 -12.35 14.16 4.88
CA GLU A 94 -11.32 13.36 4.23
C GLU A 94 -11.75 11.89 4.27
N GLY A 95 -11.38 11.13 3.25
CA GLY A 95 -11.70 9.71 3.16
C GLY A 95 -10.83 8.99 2.15
N VAL A 96 -10.75 7.68 2.31
CA VAL A 96 -9.96 6.78 1.47
C VAL A 96 -10.86 5.70 0.91
N LEU A 97 -10.65 5.39 -0.37
CA LEU A 97 -11.32 4.32 -1.08
C LEU A 97 -10.27 3.43 -1.71
N LEU A 98 -10.41 2.12 -1.51
CA LEU A 98 -9.53 1.12 -2.09
C LEU A 98 -10.38 0.16 -2.91
N PHE A 99 -10.06 0.05 -4.20
CA PHE A 99 -10.77 -0.81 -5.14
C PHE A 99 -9.91 -2.01 -5.50
N PHE A 100 -10.51 -3.19 -5.50
CA PHE A 100 -9.88 -4.44 -5.91
C PHE A 100 -10.65 -5.05 -7.08
N PRO A 101 -10.48 -4.53 -8.33
CA PRO A 101 -11.22 -5.03 -9.48
C PRO A 101 -11.03 -6.55 -9.67
N GLU A 102 -9.78 -7.01 -9.57
CA GLU A 102 -9.40 -8.42 -9.71
C GLU A 102 -9.25 -9.15 -8.35
N GLY A 103 -9.64 -8.51 -7.25
CA GLY A 103 -9.43 -9.03 -5.91
C GLY A 103 -8.04 -8.72 -5.37
N GLY A 104 -7.63 -9.43 -4.32
CA GLY A 104 -6.34 -9.22 -3.67
C GLY A 104 -6.00 -10.31 -2.67
N SER A 105 -4.72 -10.66 -2.61
CA SER A 105 -4.18 -11.58 -1.60
C SER A 105 -3.79 -10.85 -0.32
N ARG A 106 -3.59 -11.62 0.74
CA ARG A 106 -3.03 -11.16 2.01
C ARG A 106 -1.90 -12.10 2.43
N GLU A 107 -0.80 -11.55 2.93
CA GLU A 107 0.26 -12.31 3.56
C GLU A 107 0.35 -11.87 5.03
N ASP A 108 0.19 -12.81 5.94
CA ASP A 108 0.32 -12.58 7.39
C ASP A 108 1.61 -13.21 7.90
N LEU A 109 2.35 -12.47 8.72
CA LEU A 109 3.46 -13.00 9.51
C LEU A 109 2.88 -13.75 10.72
N ILE A 110 3.07 -15.06 10.76
CA ILE A 110 2.49 -15.96 11.78
C ILE A 110 3.52 -16.52 12.76
N SER A 111 4.82 -16.41 12.45
CA SER A 111 5.95 -16.75 13.31
C SER A 111 7.13 -15.81 13.01
N THR A 112 8.05 -15.70 13.96
CA THR A 112 9.33 -14.96 13.81
C THR A 112 10.47 -15.80 14.40
N SER A 113 10.37 -17.11 14.22
CA SER A 113 11.10 -18.15 14.96
C SER A 113 12.57 -18.22 14.61
#